data_AF-A0A2V7PW66-F1
#
_entry.id   AF-A0A2V7PW66-F1
#
_cell.length_a   1.000
_cell.length_b   1.000
_cell.length_c   1.000
_cell.angle_alpha   90.00
_cell.angle_beta   90.00
_cell.angle_gamma   90.00
#
_symmetry.space_group_name_H-M   'P 1'
#
loop_
_entity.id
_entity.type
_entity.pdbx_description
1 polymer ?
#
loop_
_entity_poly.entity_id
_entity_poly.type
_entity_poly.pdbx_seq_one_letter_code
_entity_poly.pdbx_strand_id
1 'polypeptide(L)'
;MPPVGISYGQVQVYGLLQPEPNSTFLHRQLADPEAPMSLTRRFPLAALAVLALGPSPARAQAPAESFAVANNGPTPLPLGTTKGERYRRLVIRGATVLSGRGTPGTNRAMPPEGPVDIVIENGTIVDMVPMDPVNAAGYGKGFRRPTGDKIVDGRGMYVMPGLVEMHAHLPRPNLLYGPKSLDYALRLYLGHGITTVRDAGSDAGIEILLAHRRL
;
A
#
# COMPACT_ATOMS: atom_id res chain seq x y z
N MET A 1 28.47 21.18 -26.33
CA MET A 1 27.64 20.08 -25.82
C MET A 1 27.03 20.53 -24.50
N PRO A 2 25.72 20.76 -24.39
CA PRO A 2 25.11 20.97 -23.08
C PRO A 2 24.80 19.61 -22.43
N PRO A 3 24.77 19.52 -21.08
CA PRO A 3 24.58 18.27 -20.37
C PRO A 3 23.11 17.81 -20.44
N VAL A 4 22.91 16.50 -20.61
CA VAL A 4 21.62 15.83 -20.55
C VAL A 4 21.22 15.71 -19.08
N GLY A 5 20.31 16.57 -18.63
CA GLY A 5 19.67 16.46 -17.33
C GLY A 5 18.62 15.35 -17.35
N ILE A 6 18.88 14.28 -16.61
CA ILE A 6 17.88 13.24 -16.30
C ILE A 6 17.16 13.70 -15.04
N SER A 7 15.90 14.10 -15.18
CA SER A 7 14.96 14.23 -14.07
C SER A 7 13.86 13.22 -14.31
N TYR A 8 13.56 12.38 -13.31
CA TYR A 8 12.21 11.97 -12.90
C TYR A 8 12.36 10.95 -11.76
N GLY A 9 12.10 11.38 -10.53
CA GLY A 9 11.93 10.51 -9.37
C GLY A 9 10.54 10.72 -8.80
N GLN A 10 9.59 9.85 -9.12
CA GLN A 10 8.31 9.79 -8.40
C GLN A 10 8.53 8.98 -7.13
N VAL A 11 8.24 9.60 -5.98
CA VAL A 11 8.37 9.00 -4.66
C VAL A 11 7.07 8.27 -4.32
N GLN A 12 7.15 6.97 -4.04
CA GLN A 12 5.98 6.19 -3.66
C GLN A 12 5.96 5.91 -2.16
N VAL A 13 4.79 6.10 -1.55
CA VAL A 13 4.54 5.86 -0.13
C VAL A 13 3.64 4.64 -0.01
N TYR A 14 4.12 3.58 0.62
CA TYR A 14 3.36 2.35 0.86
C TYR A 14 2.96 2.28 2.34
N GLY A 15 1.65 2.15 2.59
CA GLY A 15 1.09 1.95 3.92
C GLY A 15 0.61 0.51 4.13
N LEU A 16 0.94 -0.07 5.28
CA LEU A 16 0.21 -1.21 5.82
C LEU A 16 -1.03 -0.66 6.53
N LEU A 17 -2.22 -1.10 6.12
CA LEU A 17 -3.44 -0.93 6.91
C LEU A 17 -3.23 -1.63 8.25
N GLN A 18 -2.97 -0.86 9.30
CA GLN A 18 -3.10 -1.36 10.66
C GLN A 18 -4.61 -1.46 10.97
N PRO A 19 -5.09 -2.59 11.52
CA PRO A 19 -6.46 -2.67 11.99
C PRO A 19 -6.63 -1.75 13.22
N GLU A 20 -7.60 -0.85 13.14
CA GLU A 20 -8.02 0.02 14.24
C GLU A 20 -8.38 -0.81 15.48
N PRO A 21 -7.79 -0.56 16.66
CA PRO A 21 -8.11 -1.28 17.88
C PRO A 21 -9.26 -0.56 18.59
N ASN A 22 -10.50 -0.64 18.08
CA ASN A 22 -11.69 -0.22 18.83
C ASN A 22 -12.99 -0.77 18.23
N SER A 23 -13.29 -2.05 18.51
CA SER A 23 -14.66 -2.52 18.63
C SER A 23 -14.80 -3.32 19.92
N THR A 24 -15.05 -2.62 21.02
CA THR A 24 -15.36 -3.18 22.33
C THR A 24 -16.74 -3.85 22.27
N PHE A 25 -16.78 -5.16 22.01
CA PHE A 25 -17.96 -5.96 22.31
C PHE A 25 -17.86 -6.45 23.76
N LEU A 26 -18.59 -5.77 24.64
CA LEU A 26 -18.74 -6.09 26.06
C LEU A 26 -19.41 -7.46 26.21
N HIS A 27 -18.68 -8.48 26.68
CA HIS A 27 -19.28 -9.69 27.23
C HIS A 27 -19.39 -9.51 28.75
N ARG A 28 -20.61 -9.19 29.20
CA ARG A 28 -20.99 -9.08 30.60
C ARG A 28 -21.00 -10.49 31.22
N GLN A 29 -19.93 -10.81 31.93
CA GLN A 29 -19.83 -11.99 32.79
C GLN A 29 -20.66 -11.73 34.06
N LEU A 30 -21.89 -12.24 34.09
CA LEU A 30 -22.70 -12.30 35.30
C LEU A 30 -22.27 -13.54 36.09
N ALA A 31 -21.61 -13.30 37.21
CA ALA A 31 -21.38 -14.28 38.26
C ALA A 31 -22.68 -14.43 39.08
N ASP A 32 -23.18 -15.65 39.20
CA ASP A 32 -24.30 -15.98 40.07
C ASP A 32 -23.85 -16.02 41.54
N PRO A 33 -24.61 -15.43 42.48
CA PRO A 33 -24.31 -15.49 43.90
C PRO A 33 -24.86 -16.77 44.56
N GLU A 34 -24.08 -17.34 45.48
CA GLU A 34 -24.54 -18.39 46.39
C GLU A 34 -25.63 -17.90 47.35
N ALA A 35 -26.60 -18.77 47.66
CA ALA A 35 -27.56 -18.59 48.74
C ALA A 35 -27.71 -19.89 49.55
N PRO A 36 -27.74 -19.87 50.90
CA PRO A 36 -27.89 -21.07 51.72
C PRO A 36 -29.34 -21.39 52.13
N MET A 37 -29.62 -22.71 52.16
CA MET A 37 -30.60 -23.51 52.91
C MET A 37 -31.97 -22.93 53.34
N SER A 38 -33.06 -23.57 52.89
CA SER A 38 -34.03 -24.19 53.82
C SER A 38 -34.91 -25.28 53.17
N LEU A 39 -34.89 -26.43 53.84
CA LEU A 39 -35.74 -27.62 53.80
C LEU A 39 -37.19 -27.45 53.29
N THR A 40 -37.61 -28.26 52.30
CA THR A 40 -38.91 -28.97 52.30
C THR A 40 -38.97 -30.04 51.18
N ARG A 41 -39.40 -31.24 51.57
CA ARG A 41 -39.62 -32.45 50.74
C ARG A 41 -40.67 -32.23 49.65
N ARG A 42 -40.46 -32.85 48.47
CA ARG A 42 -41.39 -33.75 47.74
C ARG A 42 -40.76 -34.23 46.41
N PHE A 43 -40.61 -35.56 46.25
CA PHE A 43 -40.44 -36.27 44.96
C PHE A 43 -41.79 -36.27 44.20
N PRO A 44 -41.94 -36.59 42.88
CA PRO A 44 -41.12 -37.51 42.05
C PRO A 44 -40.99 -37.17 40.54
N LEU A 45 -40.46 -38.16 39.79
CA LEU A 45 -40.51 -38.43 38.33
C LEU A 45 -39.34 -37.93 37.48
N ALA A 46 -38.34 -38.80 37.35
CA ALA A 46 -37.33 -38.77 36.30
C ALA A 46 -37.93 -39.21 34.96
N ALA A 47 -37.76 -38.39 33.92
CA ALA A 47 -37.89 -38.78 32.52
C ALA A 47 -36.48 -38.84 31.91
N LEU A 48 -36.03 -40.04 31.57
CA LEU A 48 -34.73 -40.32 30.97
C LEU A 48 -34.86 -40.13 29.44
N ALA A 49 -34.26 -39.09 28.88
CA ALA A 49 -34.15 -38.91 27.42
C ALA A 49 -32.75 -39.33 26.97
N VAL A 50 -32.66 -40.46 26.26
CA VAL A 50 -31.42 -40.96 25.64
C VAL A 50 -31.23 -40.22 24.31
N LEU A 51 -30.18 -39.40 24.22
CA LEU A 51 -29.78 -38.70 22.99
C LEU A 51 -28.77 -39.58 22.22
N ALA A 52 -29.16 -40.10 21.06
CA ALA A 52 -28.27 -40.87 20.20
C ALA A 52 -27.34 -39.93 19.40
N LEU A 53 -26.04 -39.97 19.67
CA LEU A 53 -25.01 -39.32 18.83
C LEU A 53 -24.70 -40.20 17.61
N GLY A 54 -25.09 -39.77 16.42
CA GLY A 54 -24.58 -40.30 15.15
C GLY A 54 -23.36 -39.50 14.67
N PRO A 55 -22.39 -40.13 13.96
CA PRO A 55 -21.21 -39.44 13.47
C PRO A 55 -21.57 -38.47 12.34
N SER A 56 -21.22 -37.20 12.49
CA SER A 56 -21.30 -36.21 11.41
C SER A 56 -20.04 -36.30 10.54
N PRO A 57 -20.13 -36.44 9.21
CA PRO A 57 -18.96 -36.40 8.36
C PRO A 57 -18.39 -34.99 8.35
N ALA A 58 -17.10 -34.87 8.69
CA ALA A 58 -16.36 -33.63 8.56
C ALA A 58 -16.28 -33.23 7.08
N ARG A 59 -17.05 -32.22 6.68
CA ARG A 59 -17.01 -31.63 5.35
C ARG A 59 -15.73 -30.81 5.24
N ALA A 60 -14.76 -31.30 4.46
CA ALA A 60 -13.58 -30.53 4.09
C ALA A 60 -14.02 -29.27 3.31
N GLN A 61 -13.88 -28.10 3.93
CA GLN A 61 -14.02 -26.82 3.26
C GLN A 61 -12.70 -26.54 2.53
N ALA A 62 -12.66 -26.88 1.24
CA ALA A 62 -11.67 -26.28 0.36
C ALA A 62 -11.99 -24.76 0.31
N PRO A 63 -11.02 -23.86 0.56
CA PRO A 63 -11.24 -22.45 0.34
C PRO A 63 -11.50 -22.28 -1.16
N ALA A 64 -12.74 -21.92 -1.52
CA ALA A 64 -13.03 -21.48 -2.87
C ALA A 64 -12.31 -20.14 -3.04
N GLU A 65 -11.19 -20.15 -3.77
CA GLU A 65 -10.59 -18.91 -4.23
C GLU A 65 -11.59 -18.22 -5.16
N SER A 66 -12.25 -17.19 -4.65
CA SER A 66 -13.12 -16.35 -5.46
C SER A 66 -12.24 -15.41 -6.28
N PHE A 67 -12.01 -15.73 -7.54
CA PHE A 67 -11.55 -14.73 -8.48
C PHE A 67 -12.70 -13.75 -8.72
N ALA A 68 -12.48 -12.47 -8.44
CA ALA A 68 -13.45 -11.44 -8.76
C ALA A 68 -13.76 -11.53 -10.27
N VAL A 69 -15.05 -11.67 -10.61
CA VAL A 69 -15.49 -11.59 -12.01
C VAL A 69 -15.08 -10.22 -12.53
N ALA A 70 -14.38 -10.18 -13.66
CA ALA A 70 -13.94 -8.93 -14.27
C ALA A 70 -15.16 -8.00 -14.46
N ASN A 71 -15.17 -6.88 -13.74
CA ASN A 71 -16.18 -5.84 -13.93
C ASN A 71 -15.84 -5.09 -15.23
N ASN A 72 -16.31 -5.63 -16.36
CA ASN A 72 -16.26 -4.97 -17.66
C ASN A 72 -17.40 -3.95 -17.83
N GLY A 73 -18.05 -3.53 -16.74
CA GLY A 73 -19.07 -2.49 -16.77
C GLY A 73 -18.51 -1.15 -17.26
N PRO A 74 -19.36 -0.24 -17.75
CA PRO A 74 -18.94 1.07 -18.25
C PRO A 74 -18.36 1.97 -17.13
N THR A 75 -18.57 1.61 -15.87
CA THR A 75 -18.12 2.36 -14.71
C THR A 75 -16.67 1.98 -14.40
N PRO A 76 -15.71 2.94 -14.45
CA PRO A 76 -14.34 2.68 -14.06
C PRO A 76 -14.28 2.12 -12.64
N LEU A 77 -13.41 1.13 -12.41
CA LEU A 77 -13.08 0.69 -11.06
C LEU A 77 -12.65 1.92 -10.24
N PRO A 78 -13.16 2.11 -9.00
CA PRO A 78 -12.78 3.22 -8.15
C PRO A 78 -11.33 3.01 -7.67
N LEU A 79 -10.37 3.31 -8.54
CA LEU A 79 -8.95 3.37 -8.27
C LEU A 79 -8.67 4.65 -7.47
N GLY A 80 -8.98 4.68 -6.17
CA GLY A 80 -8.67 5.80 -5.26
C GLY A 80 -8.60 7.18 -5.93
N THR A 81 -7.40 7.77 -6.00
CA THR A 81 -7.12 8.94 -6.85
C THR A 81 -7.12 8.56 -8.33
N THR A 82 -8.10 9.06 -9.08
CA THR A 82 -8.23 8.85 -10.54
C THR A 82 -7.27 9.71 -11.38
N LYS A 83 -6.48 10.57 -10.73
CA LYS A 83 -5.48 11.45 -11.34
C LYS A 83 -4.37 11.80 -10.34
N GLY A 84 -3.17 12.07 -10.85
CA GLY A 84 -2.08 12.65 -10.07
C GLY A 84 -2.19 14.19 -10.02
N GLU A 85 -1.87 14.78 -8.87
CA GLU A 85 -1.76 16.24 -8.71
C GLU A 85 -0.29 16.66 -8.67
N ARG A 86 0.04 17.76 -9.34
CA ARG A 86 1.38 18.36 -9.28
C ARG A 86 1.37 19.48 -8.26
N TYR A 87 2.34 19.45 -7.35
CA TYR A 87 2.59 20.51 -6.37
C TYR A 87 3.93 21.17 -6.69
N ARG A 88 4.07 22.48 -6.46
CA ARG A 88 5.38 23.13 -6.62
C ARG A 88 6.32 22.67 -5.51
N ARG A 89 5.79 22.51 -4.29
CA ARG A 89 6.50 21.95 -3.15
C ARG A 89 5.65 20.91 -2.40
N LEU A 90 6.10 19.66 -2.42
CA LEU A 90 5.52 18.53 -1.71
C LEU A 90 6.49 18.09 -0.59
N VAL A 91 5.96 17.86 0.61
CA VAL A 91 6.74 17.28 1.72
C VAL A 91 6.10 15.97 2.17
N ILE A 92 6.88 14.89 2.18
CA ILE A 92 6.49 13.63 2.80
C ILE A 92 7.14 13.59 4.18
N ARG A 93 6.34 13.54 5.24
CA ARG A 93 6.83 13.73 6.62
C ARG A 93 7.01 12.42 7.37
N GLY A 94 8.20 12.23 7.95
CA GLY A 94 8.49 11.19 8.92
C GLY A 94 8.35 9.76 8.38
N ALA A 95 8.67 9.55 7.11
CA ALA A 95 8.64 8.22 6.50
C ALA A 95 9.91 7.42 6.79
N THR A 96 9.81 6.10 6.73
CA THR A 96 10.98 5.21 6.69
C THR A 96 11.42 5.03 5.25
N VAL A 97 12.64 5.41 4.91
CA VAL A 97 13.17 5.40 3.55
C VAL A 97 13.92 4.10 3.27
N LEU A 98 13.53 3.43 2.19
CA LEU A 98 14.27 2.35 1.55
C LEU A 98 14.98 2.94 0.34
N SER A 99 16.23 3.37 0.49
CA SER A 99 16.91 4.17 -0.54
C SER A 99 17.22 3.42 -1.84
N GLY A 100 17.06 2.10 -1.87
CA GLY A 100 17.45 1.24 -2.99
C GLY A 100 18.97 1.10 -3.17
N ARG A 101 19.76 1.78 -2.33
CA ARG A 101 21.23 1.67 -2.37
C ARG A 101 21.66 0.31 -1.83
N GLY A 102 22.49 -0.37 -2.60
CA GLY A 102 23.23 -1.54 -2.15
C GLY A 102 24.61 -1.15 -1.61
N THR A 103 25.17 -1.99 -0.75
CA THR A 103 26.59 -1.91 -0.37
C THR A 103 27.42 -2.39 -1.56
N PRO A 104 28.31 -1.55 -2.14
CA PRO A 104 29.08 -1.90 -3.32
C PRO A 104 29.85 -3.23 -3.16
N GLY A 105 29.83 -4.07 -4.20
CA GLY A 105 30.49 -5.37 -4.18
C GLY A 105 29.79 -6.45 -3.33
N THR A 106 28.57 -6.19 -2.86
CA THR A 106 27.78 -7.16 -2.08
C THR A 106 26.34 -7.21 -2.56
N ASN A 107 25.63 -8.29 -2.21
CA ASN A 107 24.17 -8.41 -2.40
C ASN A 107 23.38 -7.87 -1.20
N ARG A 108 23.97 -6.97 -0.39
CA ARG A 108 23.31 -6.41 0.80
C ARG A 108 22.76 -5.02 0.48
N ALA A 109 21.48 -4.81 0.77
CA ALA A 109 20.86 -3.49 0.74
C ALA A 109 21.32 -2.65 1.95
N MET A 110 21.32 -1.34 1.79
CA MET A 110 21.38 -0.41 2.92
C MET A 110 20.15 -0.62 3.81
N PRO A 111 20.29 -0.61 5.16
CA PRO A 111 19.14 -0.71 6.04
C PRO A 111 18.16 0.45 5.82
N PRO A 112 16.87 0.28 6.17
CA PRO A 112 15.90 1.37 6.17
C PRO A 112 16.36 2.54 7.04
N GLU A 113 16.15 3.76 6.56
CA GLU A 113 16.58 5.01 7.22
C GLU A 113 15.34 5.81 7.64
N GLY A 114 15.23 6.25 8.90
CA GLY A 114 14.16 7.17 9.27
C GLY A 114 13.84 7.25 10.76
N PRO A 115 12.84 8.07 11.13
CA PRO A 115 11.95 8.83 10.24
C PRO A 115 12.67 9.94 9.45
N VAL A 116 12.32 10.17 8.19
CA VAL A 116 12.88 11.23 7.33
C VAL A 116 11.75 12.08 6.75
N ASP A 117 11.97 13.39 6.69
CA ASP A 117 11.17 14.32 5.89
C ASP A 117 11.79 14.49 4.52
N ILE A 118 11.05 14.15 3.47
CA ILE A 118 11.50 14.27 2.08
C ILE A 118 10.87 15.52 1.49
N VAL A 119 11.69 16.41 0.95
CA VAL A 119 11.26 17.66 0.31
C VAL A 119 11.40 17.51 -1.19
N ILE A 120 10.29 17.71 -1.89
CA ILE A 120 10.19 17.59 -3.34
C ILE A 120 9.75 18.93 -3.90
N GLU A 121 10.56 19.51 -4.78
CA GLU A 121 10.25 20.75 -5.49
C GLU A 121 10.21 20.52 -6.99
N ASN A 122 9.12 20.93 -7.64
CA ASN A 122 8.91 20.79 -9.08
C ASN A 122 9.24 19.38 -9.62
N GLY A 123 8.87 18.34 -8.85
CA GLY A 123 9.12 16.94 -9.21
C GLY A 123 10.53 16.43 -8.97
N THR A 124 11.38 17.20 -8.28
CA THR A 124 12.75 16.81 -7.92
C THR A 124 12.90 16.74 -6.40
N ILE A 125 13.54 15.69 -5.88
CA ILE A 125 13.91 15.61 -4.46
C ILE A 125 15.03 16.62 -4.23
N VAL A 126 14.78 17.64 -3.43
CA VAL A 126 15.76 18.71 -3.14
C VAL A 126 16.38 18.58 -1.75
N ASP A 127 15.73 17.86 -0.84
CA ASP A 127 16.25 17.65 0.51
C ASP A 127 15.66 16.38 1.15
N MET A 128 16.41 15.80 2.08
CA MET A 128 16.02 14.68 2.92
C MET A 128 16.51 14.96 4.34
N VAL A 129 15.59 15.29 5.24
CA VAL A 129 15.89 15.75 6.60
C VAL A 129 15.57 14.62 7.60
N PRO A 130 16.58 13.98 8.21
CA PRO A 130 16.34 13.00 9.28
C PRO A 130 15.59 13.63 10.45
N MET A 131 14.58 12.96 11.00
CA MET A 131 13.75 13.46 12.08
C MET A 131 13.67 12.47 13.24
N ASP A 132 14.61 11.53 13.34
CA ASP A 132 14.77 10.70 14.53
C ASP A 132 15.19 11.54 15.75
N PRO A 133 14.99 11.04 16.99
CA PRO A 133 15.26 11.82 18.20
C PRO A 133 16.68 12.36 18.32
N VAL A 134 17.69 11.66 17.78
CA VAL A 134 19.09 12.08 17.88
C VAL A 134 19.34 13.25 16.92
N ASN A 135 18.95 13.11 15.66
CA ASN A 135 19.07 14.20 14.69
C ASN A 135 18.23 15.42 15.10
N ALA A 136 17.00 15.20 15.54
CA ALA A 136 16.10 16.27 15.97
C ALA A 136 16.65 17.08 17.14
N ALA A 137 17.29 16.43 18.12
CA ALA A 137 17.93 17.10 19.25
C ALA A 137 19.19 17.90 18.84
N GLY A 138 19.86 17.48 17.76
CA GLY A 138 21.01 18.18 17.20
C GLY A 138 20.64 19.44 16.41
N TYR A 139 19.39 19.58 15.98
CA TYR A 139 18.92 20.77 15.29
C TYR A 139 18.83 21.96 16.25
N GLY A 140 19.55 23.04 15.92
CA GLY A 140 19.62 24.24 16.75
C GLY A 140 18.24 24.88 17.03
N LYS A 141 18.18 25.75 18.05
CA LYS A 141 16.92 26.34 18.58
C LYS A 141 16.01 27.03 17.54
N GLY A 142 16.56 27.43 16.38
CA GLY A 142 15.82 28.07 15.29
C GLY A 142 15.32 27.13 14.20
N PHE A 143 15.54 25.82 14.33
CA PHE A 143 15.17 24.84 13.31
C PHE A 143 13.66 24.84 13.05
N ARG A 144 13.30 24.84 11.77
CA ARG A 144 11.92 24.73 11.29
C ARG A 144 11.84 23.53 10.36
N ARG A 145 11.00 22.57 10.75
CA ARG A 145 10.71 21.39 9.95
C ARG A 145 10.17 21.80 8.56
N PRO A 146 10.56 21.12 7.46
CA PRO A 146 10.11 21.49 6.12
C PRO A 146 8.59 21.56 5.97
N THR A 147 8.11 22.51 5.18
CA THR A 147 6.70 22.70 4.80
C THR A 147 6.58 22.87 3.28
N GLY A 148 5.37 22.79 2.74
CA GLY A 148 5.09 22.88 1.31
C GLY A 148 3.59 23.06 1.00
N ASP A 149 3.27 23.19 -0.28
CA ASP A 149 1.87 23.30 -0.78
C ASP A 149 1.06 22.06 -0.39
N LYS A 150 1.72 20.90 -0.37
CA LYS A 150 1.15 19.63 0.09
C LYS A 150 2.07 18.97 1.11
N ILE A 151 1.48 18.48 2.18
CA ILE A 151 2.15 17.65 3.17
C ILE A 151 1.44 16.30 3.21
N VAL A 152 2.21 15.23 3.03
CA VAL A 152 1.77 13.85 3.18
C VAL A 152 2.35 13.32 4.48
N ASP A 153 1.50 12.81 5.38
CA ASP A 153 1.96 12.14 6.59
C ASP A 153 2.50 10.76 6.23
N GLY A 154 3.80 10.55 6.40
CA GLY A 154 4.53 9.32 6.08
C GLY A 154 4.79 8.42 7.29
N ARG A 155 4.32 8.80 8.50
CA ARG A 155 4.64 8.07 9.73
C ARG A 155 4.12 6.63 9.68
N GLY A 156 4.97 5.68 10.06
CA GLY A 156 4.66 4.25 10.00
C GLY A 156 4.61 3.66 8.59
N MET A 157 4.85 4.48 7.56
CA MET A 157 4.90 4.06 6.16
C MET A 157 6.32 4.00 5.64
N TYR A 158 6.48 3.25 4.55
CA TYR A 158 7.75 3.15 3.84
C TYR A 158 7.70 3.97 2.57
N VAL A 159 8.84 4.57 2.26
CA VAL A 159 9.06 5.28 1.02
C VAL A 159 10.23 4.65 0.29
N MET A 160 10.05 4.40 -1.00
CA MET A 160 11.09 3.83 -1.86
C MET A 160 11.13 4.54 -3.21
N PRO A 161 12.27 4.46 -3.94
CA PRO A 161 12.30 4.79 -5.35
C PRO A 161 11.21 4.05 -6.10
N GLY A 162 10.60 4.72 -7.07
CA GLY A 162 9.64 4.06 -7.96
C GLY A 162 10.28 2.88 -8.69
N LEU A 163 9.53 1.80 -8.86
CA LEU A 163 10.03 0.59 -9.50
C LEU A 163 10.31 0.84 -10.99
N VAL A 164 11.29 0.10 -11.51
CA VAL A 164 11.74 0.17 -12.89
C VAL A 164 11.50 -1.19 -13.55
N GLU A 165 10.60 -1.24 -14.51
CA GLU A 165 10.37 -2.40 -15.38
C GLU A 165 11.36 -2.35 -16.54
N MET A 166 12.15 -3.41 -16.70
CA MET A 166 13.25 -3.46 -17.66
C MET A 166 12.93 -4.26 -18.93
N HIS A 167 11.81 -4.99 -18.93
CA HIS A 167 11.40 -5.88 -20.01
C HIS A 167 9.87 -5.93 -20.16
N ALA A 168 9.27 -4.85 -20.67
CA ALA A 168 7.84 -4.81 -20.98
C ALA A 168 7.53 -5.04 -22.46
N HIS A 169 6.34 -5.55 -22.74
CA HIS A 169 5.70 -5.51 -24.05
C HIS A 169 4.45 -4.63 -23.96
N LEU A 170 4.57 -3.36 -24.33
CA LEU A 170 3.47 -2.41 -24.28
C LEU A 170 2.51 -2.65 -25.46
N PRO A 171 1.20 -2.75 -25.21
CA PRO A 171 0.24 -3.08 -26.24
C PRO A 171 0.04 -1.92 -27.22
N ARG A 172 -0.20 -2.24 -28.49
CA ARG A 172 -0.63 -1.26 -29.48
C ARG A 172 -2.09 -0.85 -29.27
N PRO A 173 -2.42 0.45 -29.34
CA PRO A 173 -3.79 0.89 -29.50
C PRO A 173 -4.34 0.37 -30.84
N ASN A 174 -5.31 -0.56 -30.80
CA ASN A 174 -5.95 -1.10 -32.00
C ASN A 174 -7.33 -1.68 -31.67
N LEU A 175 -8.03 -2.25 -32.66
CA LEU A 175 -9.35 -2.86 -32.45
C LEU A 175 -9.31 -4.18 -31.66
N LEU A 176 -8.18 -4.89 -31.66
CA LEU A 176 -8.02 -6.18 -30.97
C LEU A 176 -7.81 -6.00 -29.46
N TYR A 177 -6.98 -5.04 -29.06
CA TYR A 177 -6.63 -4.75 -27.66
C TYR A 177 -7.43 -3.57 -27.08
N GLY A 178 -8.16 -2.86 -27.92
CA GLY A 178 -8.91 -1.66 -27.58
C GLY A 178 -8.09 -0.37 -27.78
N PRO A 179 -8.77 0.76 -28.08
CA PRO A 179 -8.12 2.04 -28.40
C PRO A 179 -7.36 2.67 -27.21
N LYS A 180 -7.59 2.18 -25.98
CA LYS A 180 -6.94 2.66 -24.74
C LYS A 180 -6.00 1.62 -24.11
N SER A 181 -5.59 0.61 -24.87
CA SER A 181 -4.76 -0.49 -24.36
C SER A 181 -3.45 -0.01 -23.73
N LEU A 182 -2.77 0.95 -24.37
CA LEU A 182 -1.53 1.53 -23.86
C LEU A 182 -1.76 2.30 -22.54
N ASP A 183 -2.75 3.19 -22.50
CA ASP A 183 -3.11 3.94 -21.28
C ASP A 183 -3.46 3.00 -20.12
N TYR A 184 -4.21 1.94 -20.42
CA TYR A 184 -4.59 0.93 -19.43
C TYR A 184 -3.36 0.21 -18.88
N ALA A 185 -2.45 -0.24 -19.75
CA ALA A 185 -1.21 -0.89 -19.33
C ALA A 185 -0.35 0.04 -18.46
N LEU A 186 -0.15 1.30 -18.87
CA LEU A 186 0.63 2.28 -18.08
C LEU A 186 0.00 2.57 -16.72
N ARG A 187 -1.33 2.62 -16.63
CA ARG A 187 -2.04 2.78 -15.35
C ARG A 187 -1.91 1.56 -14.46
N LEU A 188 -1.94 0.35 -15.02
CA LEU A 188 -1.66 -0.87 -14.26
C LEU A 188 -0.24 -0.85 -13.70
N TYR A 189 0.76 -0.52 -14.52
CA TYR A 189 2.15 -0.37 -14.06
C TYR A 189 2.25 0.64 -12.90
N LEU A 190 1.68 1.83 -13.07
CA LEU A 190 1.70 2.85 -12.02
C LEU A 190 0.99 2.40 -10.74
N GLY A 191 -0.14 1.70 -10.85
CA GLY A 191 -0.88 1.15 -9.72
C GLY A 191 -0.11 0.09 -8.92
N HIS A 192 0.84 -0.61 -9.54
CA HIS A 192 1.75 -1.56 -8.89
C HIS A 192 3.08 -0.92 -8.47
N GLY A 193 3.21 0.38 -8.68
CA GLY A 193 4.33 1.17 -8.25
C GLY A 193 5.50 1.26 -9.23
N ILE A 194 5.28 0.86 -10.47
CA ILE A 194 6.26 1.00 -11.55
C ILE A 194 6.13 2.41 -12.14
N THR A 195 7.24 3.15 -12.09
CA THR A 195 7.31 4.56 -12.51
C THR A 195 8.12 4.76 -13.77
N THR A 196 8.93 3.77 -14.14
CA THR A 196 9.71 3.74 -15.37
C THR A 196 9.54 2.38 -16.02
N VAL A 197 9.28 2.39 -17.33
CA VAL A 197 9.11 1.18 -18.13
C VAL A 197 10.05 1.25 -19.32
N ARG A 198 10.86 0.21 -19.51
CA ARG A 198 11.57 -0.05 -20.75
C ARG A 198 10.77 -1.06 -21.58
N ASP A 199 10.27 -0.59 -22.70
CA ASP A 199 9.64 -1.44 -23.69
C ASP A 199 10.69 -2.21 -24.51
N ALA A 200 10.51 -3.53 -24.64
CA ALA A 200 11.43 -4.45 -25.31
C ALA A 200 10.88 -5.01 -26.64
N GLY A 201 9.59 -4.81 -26.93
CA GLY A 201 8.95 -5.31 -28.15
C GLY A 201 8.73 -4.27 -29.25
N SER A 202 8.57 -3.00 -28.88
CA SER A 202 8.08 -1.91 -29.73
C SER A 202 6.70 -2.17 -30.35
N ASP A 203 5.92 -3.07 -29.75
CA ASP A 203 4.59 -3.47 -30.24
C ASP A 203 3.65 -2.27 -30.30
N ALA A 204 3.69 -1.40 -29.27
CA ALA A 204 2.97 -0.14 -29.23
C ALA A 204 3.25 0.80 -30.41
N GLY A 205 4.40 0.64 -31.08
CA GLY A 205 4.88 1.48 -32.17
C GLY A 205 5.91 2.51 -31.71
N ILE A 206 7.07 2.55 -32.36
CA ILE A 206 8.21 3.38 -31.95
C ILE A 206 7.87 4.88 -31.86
N GLU A 207 7.06 5.41 -32.79
CA GLU A 207 6.65 6.82 -32.78
C GLU A 207 5.80 7.17 -31.55
N ILE A 208 4.88 6.27 -31.17
CA ILE A 208 4.04 6.43 -29.98
C ILE A 208 4.92 6.41 -28.73
N LEU A 209 5.88 5.48 -28.65
CA LEU A 209 6.80 5.36 -27.53
C LEU A 209 7.72 6.59 -27.40
N LEU A 210 8.23 7.11 -28.53
CA LEU A 210 9.05 8.32 -28.56
C LEU A 210 8.26 9.57 -28.15
N ALA A 211 6.98 9.66 -28.51
CA ALA A 211 6.10 10.72 -28.05
C ALA A 211 5.88 10.64 -26.53
N HIS A 212 5.64 9.46 -25.98
CA HIS A 212 5.45 9.25 -24.54
C HIS A 212 6.69 9.61 -23.72
N ARG A 213 7.90 9.31 -24.23
CA ARG A 213 9.17 9.67 -23.57
C ARG A 213 9.32 11.18 -23.30
N ARG A 214 8.62 12.03 -24.07
CA ARG A 214 8.77 13.49 -24.00
C ARG A 214 7.81 14.17 -23.00
N LEU A 215 6.88 13.41 -22.41
CA LEU A 215 5.92 13.91 -21.41
C LEU A 215 6.57 14.10 -20.03
#